data_AF-A0A2E8WDE4-F1
#
_entry.id   AF-A0A2E8WDE4-F1
#
_cell.length_a   1.000
_cell.length_b   1.000
_cell.length_c   1.000
_cell.angle_alpha   90.00
_cell.angle_beta   90.00
_cell.angle_gamma   90.00
#
_symmetry.space_group_name_H-M   'P 1'
#
loop_
_entity.id
_entity.type
_entity.pdbx_description
1 polymer ?
#
loop_
_entity_poly.entity_id
_entity_poly.type
_entity_poly.pdbx_seq_one_letter_code
_entity_poly.pdbx_strand_id
1 'polypeptide(L)'
;MRRPAITLLLVTILGACTSVETRSLPEAAKLKAVNGEANDYFGYTCSTDGDRAIVGAYGDDDRGANAGAAYVFRTRNHKWTEEAKLVPLQATQNKQVGMAVAISGDFAWVGSRGDIERGHQTGSAYVFRRFRDGWVQVGRFRSHEQGADDLFGLSVAVDGEWAVVGAHGDPKHGRNSGCIYVYRLVNDVWSFVRRLYPPKGNDADYYGFSVDISEERIVVGAFGDDTKGIRAGAAYVYTLGADGWKLEVKLTAADGKKHDLFGHSVAVSGSAVVVGAHGNDTLGRFSGAAYVFSKTPRGWRLVEKLEAPDKRANKYFGFSVDISPKRILVGARGDSHAGTIQNGAAYLFARSGRKSAEPIKLIAQFPADLDFLGRSVSIADGFGLLGAHGDDDSGSMSGSVYSF
;
A
#
# COMPACT_ATOMS: atom_id res chain seq x y z
N MET A 1 56.64 45.40 -1.87
CA MET A 1 56.50 44.22 -1.00
C MET A 1 55.13 44.25 -0.33
N ARG A 2 54.14 43.54 -0.87
CA ARG A 2 52.80 43.41 -0.30
C ARG A 2 52.79 42.19 0.63
N ARG A 3 52.43 42.36 1.90
CA ARG A 3 52.15 41.26 2.84
C ARG A 3 50.74 40.72 2.56
N PRO A 4 50.50 39.40 2.55
CA PRO A 4 49.14 38.88 2.47
C PRO A 4 48.48 38.91 3.84
N ALA A 5 47.22 39.34 3.89
CA ALA A 5 46.36 39.23 5.05
C ALA A 5 45.84 37.80 5.15
N ILE A 6 46.02 37.17 6.31
CA ILE A 6 45.42 35.87 6.64
C ILE A 6 44.04 36.16 7.21
N THR A 7 43.00 35.88 6.42
CA THR A 7 41.61 35.91 6.89
C THR A 7 41.35 34.61 7.65
N LEU A 8 41.25 34.71 8.97
CA LEU A 8 40.89 33.61 9.86
C LEU A 8 39.38 33.36 9.72
N LEU A 9 39.00 32.29 9.01
CA LEU A 9 37.60 31.86 8.92
C LEU A 9 37.23 31.17 10.24
N LEU A 10 36.51 31.87 11.11
CA LEU A 10 35.87 31.27 12.28
C LEU A 10 34.76 30.33 11.79
N VAL A 11 35.02 29.03 11.80
CA VAL A 11 33.97 28.02 11.63
C VAL A 11 33.32 27.82 12.99
N THR A 12 32.23 28.55 13.23
CA THR A 12 31.31 28.25 14.32
C THR A 12 30.60 26.94 13.98
N ILE A 13 31.01 25.85 14.61
CA ILE A 13 30.26 24.58 14.57
C ILE A 13 29.01 24.81 15.45
N LEU A 14 27.95 25.35 14.83
CA LEU A 14 26.60 25.21 15.35
C LEU A 14 26.24 23.73 15.26
N GLY A 15 25.90 23.11 16.39
CA GLY A 15 25.53 21.71 16.49
C GLY A 15 24.48 21.37 15.43
N ALA A 16 24.81 20.41 14.57
CA ALA A 16 23.90 19.92 13.56
C ALA A 16 22.70 19.26 14.24
N CYS A 17 21.59 20.00 14.33
CA CYS A 17 20.28 19.39 14.37
C CYS A 17 20.15 18.64 13.05
N THR A 18 20.31 17.31 13.06
CA THR A 18 20.28 16.49 11.84
C THR A 18 18.86 16.45 11.29
N SER A 19 18.47 17.47 10.52
CA SER A 19 17.23 17.47 9.77
C SER A 19 17.35 16.49 8.61
N VAL A 20 16.44 15.53 8.53
CA VAL A 20 16.27 14.64 7.37
C VAL A 20 16.16 15.47 6.09
N GLU A 21 16.83 15.03 5.01
CA GLU A 21 16.66 15.66 3.70
C GLU A 21 15.16 15.66 3.34
N THR A 22 14.61 16.83 3.03
CA THR A 22 13.18 16.97 2.70
C THR A 22 13.04 17.50 1.29
N ARG A 23 12.32 16.77 0.44
CA ARG A 23 12.00 17.15 -0.94
C ARG A 23 10.50 17.43 -1.07
N SER A 24 10.17 18.62 -1.52
CA SER A 24 8.81 18.99 -1.89
C SER A 24 8.48 18.50 -3.30
N LEU A 25 7.34 17.83 -3.44
CA LEU A 25 6.80 17.35 -4.70
C LEU A 25 5.98 18.48 -5.33
N PRO A 26 6.32 18.92 -6.55
CA PRO A 26 5.66 20.05 -7.18
C PRO A 26 4.27 19.68 -7.67
N GLU A 27 3.39 20.67 -7.83
CA GLU A 27 2.03 20.46 -8.38
C GLU A 27 2.04 19.84 -9.78
N ALA A 28 3.07 20.10 -10.58
CA ALA A 28 3.23 19.47 -11.89
C ALA A 28 3.39 17.93 -11.81
N ALA A 29 3.72 17.39 -10.64
CA ALA A 29 3.84 15.96 -10.39
C ALA A 29 2.55 15.32 -9.86
N LYS A 30 1.51 16.13 -9.63
CA LYS A 30 0.20 15.73 -9.12
C LYS A 30 -0.66 15.20 -10.26
N LEU A 31 -1.17 14.00 -10.06
CA LEU A 31 -2.17 13.32 -10.88
C LEU A 31 -3.52 13.53 -10.20
N LYS A 32 -4.52 13.89 -11.01
CA LYS A 32 -5.92 14.04 -10.63
C LYS A 32 -6.76 13.27 -11.65
N ALA A 33 -7.90 12.74 -11.22
CA ALA A 33 -8.90 12.22 -12.15
C ALA A 33 -9.40 13.37 -13.04
N VAL A 34 -9.56 13.12 -14.35
CA VAL A 34 -10.02 14.14 -15.31
C VAL A 34 -11.41 14.67 -14.95
N ASN A 35 -12.25 13.82 -14.38
CA ASN A 35 -13.57 14.11 -13.85
C ASN A 35 -13.65 13.88 -12.34
N GLY A 36 -12.57 14.15 -11.61
CA GLY A 36 -12.57 14.03 -10.15
C GLY A 36 -13.47 15.07 -9.51
N GLU A 37 -14.42 14.61 -8.71
CA GLU A 37 -15.38 15.44 -7.98
C GLU A 37 -15.17 15.33 -6.46
N ALA A 38 -15.90 16.15 -5.70
CA ALA A 38 -15.84 16.11 -4.24
C ALA A 38 -16.31 14.75 -3.70
N ASN A 39 -15.57 14.21 -2.73
CA ASN A 39 -15.77 12.92 -2.08
C ASN A 39 -15.51 11.69 -2.96
N ASP A 40 -14.74 11.81 -4.04
CA ASP A 40 -14.31 10.64 -4.83
C ASP A 40 -13.20 9.85 -4.14
N TYR A 41 -12.43 10.49 -3.24
CA TYR A 41 -11.28 9.92 -2.54
C TYR A 41 -10.22 9.33 -3.48
N PHE A 42 -9.97 9.99 -4.62
CA PHE A 42 -8.94 9.58 -5.56
C PHE A 42 -7.57 9.50 -4.87
N GLY A 43 -6.82 8.41 -5.08
CA GLY A 43 -5.53 8.20 -4.40
C GLY A 43 -5.64 7.43 -3.08
N TYR A 44 -6.84 6.92 -2.74
CA TYR A 44 -7.00 6.07 -1.55
C TYR A 44 -6.10 4.83 -1.59
N THR A 45 -5.93 4.27 -2.77
CA THR A 45 -5.03 3.15 -3.11
C THR A 45 -4.37 3.43 -4.45
N CYS A 46 -3.13 3.01 -4.63
CA CYS A 46 -2.42 3.12 -5.88
C CYS A 46 -1.47 1.93 -6.07
N SER A 47 -1.17 1.61 -7.32
CA SER A 47 -0.21 0.59 -7.71
C SER A 47 0.43 1.00 -9.03
N THR A 48 1.69 0.61 -9.26
CA THR A 48 2.39 0.86 -10.52
C THR A 48 3.05 -0.39 -11.08
N ASP A 49 3.10 -0.46 -12.41
CA ASP A 49 3.95 -1.37 -13.16
C ASP A 49 4.39 -0.72 -14.47
N GLY A 50 5.69 -0.85 -14.79
CA GLY A 50 6.27 -0.31 -16.02
C GLY A 50 5.98 1.18 -16.23
N ASP A 51 5.32 1.53 -17.33
CA ASP A 51 4.93 2.91 -17.67
C ASP A 51 3.50 3.27 -17.22
N ARG A 52 2.88 2.46 -16.36
CA ARG A 52 1.50 2.64 -15.91
C ARG A 52 1.35 2.75 -14.40
N ALA A 53 0.28 3.42 -14.01
CA ALA A 53 -0.22 3.51 -12.66
C ALA A 53 -1.72 3.22 -12.67
N ILE A 54 -2.21 2.60 -11.61
CA ILE A 54 -3.64 2.51 -11.31
C ILE A 54 -3.92 3.16 -9.97
N VAL A 55 -5.02 3.91 -9.90
CA VAL A 55 -5.43 4.68 -8.72
C VAL A 55 -6.89 4.41 -8.42
N GLY A 56 -7.21 4.08 -7.17
CA GLY A 56 -8.59 3.89 -6.73
C GLY A 56 -9.25 5.19 -6.27
N ALA A 57 -10.55 5.32 -6.57
CA ALA A 57 -11.44 6.39 -6.12
C ALA A 57 -12.77 5.76 -5.72
N TYR A 58 -12.86 5.28 -4.47
CA TYR A 58 -14.00 4.46 -4.07
C TYR A 58 -15.29 5.25 -3.84
N GLY A 59 -15.20 6.58 -3.73
CA GLY A 59 -16.34 7.47 -3.53
C GLY A 59 -17.01 7.93 -4.81
N ASP A 60 -16.35 7.73 -5.96
CA ASP A 60 -16.82 8.10 -7.29
C ASP A 60 -18.31 7.79 -7.50
N ASP A 61 -19.08 8.80 -7.89
CA ASP A 61 -20.54 8.74 -7.89
C ASP A 61 -21.20 8.81 -9.27
N ASP A 62 -20.41 8.72 -10.35
CA ASP A 62 -20.87 8.73 -11.75
C ASP A 62 -21.95 7.67 -12.04
N ARG A 63 -21.97 6.57 -11.28
CA ARG A 63 -22.97 5.48 -11.38
C ARG A 63 -23.83 5.33 -10.12
N GLY A 64 -24.01 6.43 -9.41
CA GLY A 64 -24.72 6.53 -8.14
C GLY A 64 -23.76 6.67 -6.97
N ALA A 65 -24.24 7.26 -5.86
CA ALA A 65 -23.42 7.59 -4.69
C ALA A 65 -22.49 6.44 -4.25
N ASN A 66 -21.19 6.72 -4.15
CA ASN A 66 -20.15 5.75 -3.75
C ASN A 66 -20.15 4.47 -4.61
N ALA A 67 -20.42 4.57 -5.91
CA ALA A 67 -20.28 3.43 -6.82
C ALA A 67 -18.81 3.01 -6.94
N GLY A 68 -17.93 3.99 -7.01
CA GLY A 68 -16.49 3.85 -7.06
C GLY A 68 -15.96 3.56 -8.46
N ALA A 69 -14.69 3.91 -8.66
CA ALA A 69 -13.95 3.69 -9.90
C ALA A 69 -12.46 3.44 -9.62
N ALA A 70 -11.74 2.99 -10.64
CA ALA A 70 -10.29 3.04 -10.68
C ALA A 70 -9.82 3.71 -11.96
N TYR A 71 -8.72 4.44 -11.90
CA TYR A 71 -8.18 5.22 -13.00
C TYR A 71 -6.80 4.72 -13.37
N VAL A 72 -6.57 4.46 -14.65
CA VAL A 72 -5.27 4.07 -15.19
C VAL A 72 -4.61 5.29 -15.79
N PHE A 73 -3.38 5.56 -15.36
CA PHE A 73 -2.53 6.59 -15.94
C PHE A 73 -1.36 5.94 -16.67
N ARG A 74 -0.87 6.63 -17.70
CA ARG A 74 0.33 6.24 -18.43
C ARG A 74 1.33 7.37 -18.46
N THR A 75 2.61 7.04 -18.27
CA THR A 75 3.70 8.01 -18.36
C THR A 75 4.43 7.91 -19.70
N ARG A 76 4.80 9.06 -20.26
CA ARG A 76 5.78 9.18 -21.34
C ARG A 76 6.71 10.33 -21.00
N ASN A 77 8.01 10.06 -20.90
CA ASN A 77 9.02 11.06 -20.50
C ASN A 77 8.64 11.77 -19.18
N HIS A 78 8.23 10.99 -18.16
CA HIS A 78 7.79 11.48 -16.84
C HIS A 78 6.54 12.37 -16.84
N LYS A 79 5.84 12.49 -17.97
CA LYS A 79 4.54 13.17 -18.05
C LYS A 79 3.42 12.13 -18.02
N TRP A 80 2.60 12.20 -16.98
CA TRP A 80 1.43 11.33 -16.82
C TRP A 80 0.22 11.88 -17.57
N THR A 81 -0.53 10.97 -18.17
CA THR A 81 -1.84 11.24 -18.77
C THR A 81 -2.80 10.14 -18.34
N GLU A 82 -4.04 10.49 -18.03
CA GLU A 82 -5.09 9.50 -17.80
C GLU A 82 -5.30 8.70 -19.10
N GLU A 83 -5.17 7.38 -18.99
CA GLU A 83 -5.33 6.42 -20.09
C GLU A 83 -6.76 5.86 -20.12
N ALA A 84 -7.36 5.60 -18.96
CA ALA A 84 -8.72 5.08 -18.86
C ALA A 84 -9.33 5.26 -17.45
N LYS A 85 -10.65 5.38 -17.39
CA LYS A 85 -11.47 5.16 -16.18
C LYS A 85 -12.09 3.75 -16.23
N LEU A 86 -11.76 2.91 -15.26
CA LEU A 86 -12.24 1.54 -15.10
C LEU A 86 -13.47 1.51 -14.19
N VAL A 87 -14.64 1.31 -14.79
CA VAL A 87 -15.92 1.22 -14.07
C VAL A 87 -16.63 -0.07 -14.45
N PRO A 88 -16.62 -1.11 -13.59
CA PRO A 88 -17.28 -2.36 -13.92
C PRO A 88 -18.79 -2.15 -14.06
N LEU A 89 -19.45 -3.00 -14.84
CA LEU A 89 -20.92 -2.88 -15.05
C LEU A 89 -21.71 -2.96 -13.74
N GLN A 90 -21.13 -3.59 -12.72
CA GLN A 90 -21.73 -3.78 -11.40
C GLN A 90 -21.40 -2.65 -10.40
N ALA A 91 -20.64 -1.62 -10.80
CA ALA A 91 -20.41 -0.43 -9.99
C ALA A 91 -21.68 0.43 -9.95
N THR A 92 -22.65 0.03 -9.14
CA THR A 92 -23.85 0.79 -8.79
C THR A 92 -23.67 1.47 -7.44
N GLN A 93 -24.68 2.22 -6.98
CA GLN A 93 -24.68 2.87 -5.66
C GLN A 93 -24.11 1.97 -4.53
N ASN A 94 -23.24 2.57 -3.70
CA ASN A 94 -22.59 2.00 -2.52
C ASN A 94 -21.71 0.77 -2.77
N LYS A 95 -21.27 0.51 -4.00
CA LYS A 95 -20.38 -0.61 -4.32
C LYS A 95 -18.93 -0.35 -3.96
N GLN A 96 -18.50 0.90 -3.88
CA GLN A 96 -17.16 1.29 -3.47
C GLN A 96 -16.06 0.53 -4.24
N VAL A 97 -16.22 0.45 -5.56
CA VAL A 97 -15.19 -0.09 -6.46
C VAL A 97 -13.95 0.80 -6.40
N GLY A 98 -12.75 0.23 -6.45
CA GLY A 98 -11.50 1.00 -6.31
C GLY A 98 -11.02 1.13 -4.86
N MET A 99 -11.58 0.35 -3.93
CA MET A 99 -11.06 0.22 -2.56
C MET A 99 -9.66 -0.39 -2.48
N ALA A 100 -9.32 -1.25 -3.45
CA ALA A 100 -8.00 -1.85 -3.61
C ALA A 100 -7.69 -1.94 -5.12
N VAL A 101 -6.45 -1.69 -5.52
CA VAL A 101 -6.02 -1.77 -6.92
C VAL A 101 -4.65 -2.43 -7.04
N ALA A 102 -4.44 -3.17 -8.12
CA ALA A 102 -3.13 -3.68 -8.50
C ALA A 102 -3.04 -3.79 -10.02
N ILE A 103 -1.87 -3.52 -10.61
CA ILE A 103 -1.63 -3.59 -12.06
C ILE A 103 -0.35 -4.37 -12.34
N SER A 104 -0.38 -5.26 -13.34
CA SER A 104 0.81 -5.93 -13.86
C SER A 104 0.59 -6.25 -15.35
N GLY A 105 1.51 -5.78 -16.18
CA GLY A 105 1.45 -5.86 -17.63
C GLY A 105 0.16 -5.26 -18.21
N ASP A 106 -0.63 -6.12 -18.82
CA ASP A 106 -1.91 -5.77 -19.45
C ASP A 106 -3.12 -6.05 -18.55
N PHE A 107 -2.93 -6.42 -17.26
CA PHE A 107 -4.01 -6.72 -16.35
C PHE A 107 -4.08 -5.74 -15.18
N ALA A 108 -5.30 -5.30 -14.87
CA ALA A 108 -5.62 -4.49 -13.70
C ALA A 108 -6.67 -5.20 -12.85
N TRP A 109 -6.40 -5.33 -11.57
CA TRP A 109 -7.31 -5.85 -10.56
C TRP A 109 -7.88 -4.70 -9.73
N VAL A 110 -9.21 -4.68 -9.56
CA VAL A 110 -9.92 -3.62 -8.85
C VAL A 110 -10.89 -4.23 -7.84
N GLY A 111 -10.65 -3.97 -6.58
CA GLY A 111 -11.43 -4.43 -5.44
C GLY A 111 -12.69 -3.60 -5.16
N SER A 112 -13.68 -4.21 -4.53
CA SER A 112 -14.96 -3.60 -4.17
C SER A 112 -15.47 -4.14 -2.85
N ARG A 113 -15.90 -3.23 -1.96
CA ARG A 113 -16.44 -3.58 -0.64
C ARG A 113 -17.91 -3.98 -0.69
N GLY A 114 -18.70 -3.21 -1.45
CA GLY A 114 -20.16 -3.12 -1.27
C GLY A 114 -20.96 -4.18 -2.01
N ASP A 115 -20.30 -5.20 -2.55
CA ASP A 115 -21.03 -6.33 -3.08
C ASP A 115 -21.65 -7.15 -1.96
N ILE A 116 -22.98 -7.27 -2.04
CA ILE A 116 -23.83 -7.98 -1.09
C ILE A 116 -24.45 -9.17 -1.83
N GLU A 117 -24.28 -10.36 -1.27
CA GLU A 117 -24.92 -11.57 -1.76
C GLU A 117 -25.72 -12.22 -0.64
N ARG A 118 -27.03 -12.40 -0.87
CA ARG A 118 -27.98 -12.97 0.11
C ARG A 118 -27.95 -12.28 1.48
N GLY A 119 -27.70 -10.96 1.49
CA GLY A 119 -27.66 -10.15 2.71
C GLY A 119 -26.28 -10.05 3.38
N HIS A 120 -25.26 -10.71 2.84
CA HIS A 120 -23.90 -10.69 3.38
C HIS A 120 -22.97 -9.85 2.51
N GLN A 121 -22.11 -9.05 3.15
CA GLN A 121 -21.15 -8.17 2.50
C GLN A 121 -19.94 -8.98 2.01
N THR A 122 -20.13 -9.72 0.92
CA THR A 122 -19.14 -10.64 0.37
C THR A 122 -17.97 -9.93 -0.32
N GLY A 123 -18.20 -8.73 -0.87
CA GLY A 123 -17.20 -8.01 -1.67
C GLY A 123 -16.97 -8.63 -3.05
N SER A 124 -16.09 -8.04 -3.85
CA SER A 124 -15.70 -8.55 -5.18
C SER A 124 -14.36 -8.01 -5.64
N ALA A 125 -13.72 -8.72 -6.58
CA ALA A 125 -12.59 -8.23 -7.35
C ALA A 125 -12.90 -8.31 -8.85
N TYR A 126 -12.65 -7.23 -9.56
CA TYR A 126 -12.87 -7.08 -10.99
C TYR A 126 -11.53 -7.11 -11.70
N VAL A 127 -11.48 -7.78 -12.85
CA VAL A 127 -10.26 -7.84 -13.68
C VAL A 127 -10.53 -7.17 -15.00
N PHE A 128 -9.67 -6.22 -15.33
CA PHE A 128 -9.63 -5.56 -16.63
C PHE A 128 -8.38 -5.99 -17.37
N ARG A 129 -8.54 -6.22 -18.68
CA ARG A 129 -7.43 -6.47 -19.58
C ARG A 129 -7.31 -5.34 -20.58
N ARG A 130 -6.09 -4.91 -20.82
CA ARG A 130 -5.76 -3.93 -21.84
C ARG A 130 -5.68 -4.61 -23.21
N PHE A 131 -6.37 -4.03 -24.18
CA PHE A 131 -6.30 -4.35 -25.60
C PHE A 131 -5.87 -3.11 -26.39
N ARG A 132 -5.80 -3.24 -27.72
CA ARG A 132 -5.45 -2.11 -28.61
C ARG A 132 -6.41 -0.93 -28.45
N ASP A 133 -7.70 -1.21 -28.27
CA ASP A 133 -8.78 -0.21 -28.27
C ASP A 133 -9.21 0.22 -26.86
N GLY A 134 -8.45 -0.19 -25.82
CA GLY A 134 -8.70 0.22 -24.44
C GLY A 134 -8.76 -0.94 -23.45
N TRP A 135 -9.28 -0.65 -22.26
CA TRP A 135 -9.43 -1.61 -21.17
C TRP A 135 -10.82 -2.24 -21.18
N VAL A 136 -10.87 -3.57 -21.04
CA VAL A 136 -12.12 -4.34 -21.04
C VAL A 136 -12.18 -5.18 -19.77
N GLN A 137 -13.33 -5.18 -19.08
CA GLN A 137 -13.56 -6.09 -17.96
C GLN A 137 -13.63 -7.54 -18.48
N VAL A 138 -12.71 -8.39 -18.04
CA VAL A 138 -12.61 -9.81 -18.43
C VAL A 138 -12.95 -10.78 -17.29
N GLY A 139 -13.11 -10.28 -16.07
CA GLY A 139 -13.42 -11.14 -14.92
C GLY A 139 -14.13 -10.41 -13.79
N ARG A 140 -14.89 -11.18 -13.00
CA ARG A 140 -15.43 -10.78 -11.69
C ARG A 140 -15.33 -11.99 -10.75
N PHE A 141 -14.53 -11.84 -9.70
CA PHE A 141 -14.24 -12.85 -8.70
C PHE A 141 -14.88 -12.51 -7.36
N ARG A 142 -15.26 -13.55 -6.61
CA ARG A 142 -15.92 -13.45 -5.30
C ARG A 142 -15.45 -14.59 -4.41
N SER A 143 -15.81 -14.48 -3.12
CA SER A 143 -15.80 -15.64 -2.23
C SER A 143 -16.61 -16.79 -2.82
N HIS A 144 -16.09 -18.01 -2.67
CA HIS A 144 -16.79 -19.23 -3.10
C HIS A 144 -17.76 -19.75 -2.04
N GLU A 145 -17.77 -19.15 -0.84
CA GLU A 145 -18.66 -19.53 0.24
C GLU A 145 -19.92 -18.66 0.26
N GLN A 146 -21.05 -19.31 0.43
CA GLN A 146 -22.34 -18.63 0.53
C GLN A 146 -22.52 -18.15 1.98
N GLY A 147 -22.80 -16.87 2.16
CA GLY A 147 -23.31 -16.34 3.43
C GLY A 147 -22.27 -15.88 4.47
N ALA A 148 -21.07 -15.53 4.03
CA ALA A 148 -20.03 -15.00 4.91
C ALA A 148 -19.67 -13.55 4.54
N ASP A 149 -19.53 -12.69 5.56
CA ASP A 149 -19.08 -11.30 5.42
C ASP A 149 -17.55 -11.26 5.21
N ASP A 150 -17.09 -11.95 4.16
CA ASP A 150 -15.67 -12.24 3.92
C ASP A 150 -14.84 -11.00 3.59
N LEU A 151 -15.50 -9.91 3.16
CA LEU A 151 -14.84 -8.69 2.71
C LEU A 151 -13.81 -8.96 1.60
N PHE A 152 -14.15 -9.87 0.68
CA PHE A 152 -13.30 -10.25 -0.45
C PHE A 152 -13.01 -9.04 -1.34
N GLY A 153 -11.75 -8.88 -1.73
CA GLY A 153 -11.36 -7.79 -2.65
C GLY A 153 -10.97 -6.49 -1.95
N LEU A 154 -10.85 -6.45 -0.62
CA LEU A 154 -10.32 -5.27 0.09
C LEU A 154 -8.80 -5.18 0.13
N SER A 155 -8.11 -6.20 -0.38
CA SER A 155 -6.69 -6.15 -0.70
C SER A 155 -6.45 -7.02 -1.93
N VAL A 156 -5.66 -6.51 -2.88
CA VAL A 156 -5.33 -7.21 -4.13
C VAL A 156 -3.87 -6.98 -4.46
N ALA A 157 -3.20 -8.00 -4.98
CA ALA A 157 -1.85 -7.91 -5.53
C ALA A 157 -1.74 -8.81 -6.76
N VAL A 158 -0.97 -8.39 -7.76
CA VAL A 158 -0.76 -9.13 -9.01
C VAL A 158 0.69 -8.98 -9.45
N ASP A 159 1.31 -10.09 -9.83
CA ASP A 159 2.63 -10.11 -10.43
C ASP A 159 2.68 -11.19 -11.52
N GLY A 160 2.81 -10.77 -12.77
CA GLY A 160 2.83 -11.64 -13.93
C GLY A 160 1.59 -12.55 -14.00
N GLU A 161 1.80 -13.85 -13.85
CA GLU A 161 0.73 -14.85 -13.95
C GLU A 161 0.01 -15.14 -12.62
N TRP A 162 0.36 -14.48 -11.52
CA TRP A 162 -0.23 -14.75 -10.21
C TRP A 162 -0.96 -13.53 -9.66
N ALA A 163 -2.11 -13.76 -9.04
CA ALA A 163 -2.85 -12.75 -8.31
C ALA A 163 -3.32 -13.27 -6.96
N VAL A 164 -3.37 -12.39 -5.97
CA VAL A 164 -3.81 -12.67 -4.62
C VAL A 164 -4.89 -11.68 -4.23
N VAL A 165 -5.97 -12.18 -3.63
CA VAL A 165 -7.07 -11.36 -3.13
C VAL A 165 -7.34 -11.69 -1.67
N GLY A 166 -7.34 -10.69 -0.81
CA GLY A 166 -7.66 -10.84 0.60
C GLY A 166 -9.16 -10.88 0.87
N ALA A 167 -9.51 -11.65 1.90
CA ALA A 167 -10.85 -11.81 2.46
C ALA A 167 -10.72 -11.87 3.98
N HIS A 168 -10.37 -10.74 4.60
CA HIS A 168 -10.03 -10.68 6.02
C HIS A 168 -11.25 -10.79 6.96
N GLY A 169 -12.46 -10.76 6.42
CA GLY A 169 -13.69 -11.05 7.15
C GLY A 169 -14.01 -12.54 7.25
N ASP A 170 -13.29 -13.42 6.53
CA ASP A 170 -13.59 -14.85 6.47
C ASP A 170 -13.69 -15.47 7.89
N PRO A 171 -14.84 -16.06 8.24
CA PRO A 171 -15.10 -16.52 9.60
C PRO A 171 -14.67 -17.97 9.86
N LYS A 172 -14.07 -18.67 8.90
CA LYS A 172 -13.90 -20.14 8.95
C LYS A 172 -13.16 -20.65 10.18
N HIS A 173 -12.16 -19.93 10.68
CA HIS A 173 -11.40 -20.29 11.87
C HIS A 173 -11.67 -19.35 13.07
N GLY A 174 -12.73 -18.55 12.99
CA GLY A 174 -13.05 -17.51 13.97
C GLY A 174 -13.58 -16.26 13.28
N ARG A 175 -14.36 -15.45 13.99
CA ARG A 175 -14.95 -14.21 13.44
C ARG A 175 -13.83 -13.29 12.94
N ASN A 176 -13.82 -12.95 11.65
CA ASN A 176 -12.74 -12.17 11.02
C ASN A 176 -11.35 -12.81 11.17
N SER A 177 -11.27 -14.16 11.17
CA SER A 177 -10.00 -14.88 11.16
C SER A 177 -9.25 -14.69 9.84
N GLY A 178 -9.99 -14.56 8.74
CA GLY A 178 -9.51 -14.14 7.44
C GLY A 178 -8.87 -15.24 6.60
N CYS A 179 -8.83 -15.02 5.29
CA CYS A 179 -8.12 -15.85 4.32
C CYS A 179 -7.62 -15.03 3.13
N ILE A 180 -6.84 -15.68 2.26
CA ILE A 180 -6.54 -15.15 0.93
C ILE A 180 -6.92 -16.17 -0.15
N TYR A 181 -7.27 -15.67 -1.32
CA TYR A 181 -7.53 -16.42 -2.54
C TYR A 181 -6.39 -16.22 -3.51
N VAL A 182 -5.87 -17.31 -4.06
CA VAL A 182 -4.79 -17.29 -5.04
C VAL A 182 -5.33 -17.68 -6.40
N TYR A 183 -5.03 -16.87 -7.41
CA TYR A 183 -5.41 -17.06 -8.80
C TYR A 183 -4.18 -17.17 -9.68
N ARG A 184 -4.30 -17.93 -10.77
CA ARG A 184 -3.27 -18.07 -11.79
C ARG A 184 -3.83 -17.76 -13.18
N LEU A 185 -3.09 -17.00 -13.96
CA LEU A 185 -3.37 -16.72 -15.36
C LEU A 185 -2.85 -17.86 -16.22
N VAL A 186 -3.74 -18.55 -16.93
CA VAL A 186 -3.37 -19.58 -17.90
C VAL A 186 -4.15 -19.34 -19.17
N ASN A 187 -3.45 -19.19 -20.30
CA ASN A 187 -4.05 -18.90 -21.60
C ASN A 187 -5.02 -17.69 -21.55
N ASP A 188 -4.58 -16.59 -20.95
CA ASP A 188 -5.36 -15.35 -20.74
C ASP A 188 -6.61 -15.49 -19.85
N VAL A 189 -6.78 -16.62 -19.17
CA VAL A 189 -7.89 -16.85 -18.24
C VAL A 189 -7.37 -16.99 -16.81
N TRP A 190 -7.84 -16.11 -15.93
CA TRP A 190 -7.59 -16.20 -14.50
C TRP A 190 -8.41 -17.33 -13.88
N SER A 191 -7.73 -18.29 -13.28
CA SER A 191 -8.33 -19.46 -12.64
C SER A 191 -8.02 -19.49 -11.15
N PHE A 192 -9.01 -19.83 -10.33
CA PHE A 192 -8.82 -20.04 -8.91
C PHE A 192 -7.93 -21.27 -8.67
N VAL A 193 -6.87 -21.08 -7.86
CA VAL A 193 -5.95 -22.16 -7.50
C VAL A 193 -6.29 -22.73 -6.14
N ARG A 194 -6.30 -21.87 -5.10
CA ARG A 194 -6.61 -22.28 -3.73
C ARG A 194 -6.87 -21.10 -2.82
N ARG A 195 -7.43 -21.42 -1.65
CA ARG A 195 -7.41 -20.54 -0.47
C ARG A 195 -6.22 -20.89 0.41
N LEU A 196 -5.67 -19.87 1.06
CA LEU A 196 -4.65 -20.02 2.10
C LEU A 196 -5.19 -19.39 3.39
N TYR A 197 -5.11 -20.17 4.46
CA TYR A 197 -5.50 -19.79 5.82
C TYR A 197 -4.26 -19.75 6.71
N PRO A 198 -4.24 -18.91 7.75
CA PRO A 198 -3.21 -19.02 8.78
C PRO A 198 -3.33 -20.39 9.49
N PRO A 199 -2.22 -21.08 9.83
CA PRO A 199 -2.27 -22.39 10.48
C PRO A 199 -3.01 -22.43 11.83
N LYS A 200 -3.08 -21.28 12.50
CA LYS A 200 -3.81 -21.07 13.75
C LYS A 200 -4.59 -19.76 13.66
N GLY A 201 -5.58 -19.71 12.77
CA GLY A 201 -6.49 -18.56 12.70
C GLY A 201 -7.31 -18.44 13.97
N ASN A 202 -7.40 -17.24 14.53
CA ASN A 202 -8.23 -16.90 15.68
C ASN A 202 -9.19 -15.77 15.32
N ASP A 203 -10.15 -15.53 16.21
CA ASP A 203 -11.03 -14.38 16.13
C ASP A 203 -10.24 -13.08 16.00
N ALA A 204 -10.64 -12.25 15.05
CA ALA A 204 -10.11 -10.91 14.83
C ALA A 204 -8.60 -10.81 14.54
N ASP A 205 -8.00 -11.86 13.97
CA ASP A 205 -6.63 -11.81 13.43
C ASP A 205 -6.55 -10.97 12.12
N TYR A 206 -7.65 -10.88 11.38
CA TYR A 206 -7.78 -10.16 10.10
C TYR A 206 -6.73 -10.58 9.07
N TYR A 207 -6.45 -11.88 8.96
CA TYR A 207 -5.52 -12.41 7.96
C TYR A 207 -6.00 -12.08 6.54
N GLY A 208 -5.13 -11.54 5.70
CA GLY A 208 -5.51 -11.07 4.36
C GLY A 208 -5.90 -9.59 4.33
N PHE A 209 -5.72 -8.85 5.43
CA PHE A 209 -6.00 -7.41 5.46
C PHE A 209 -5.11 -6.64 4.48
N SER A 210 -3.83 -7.02 4.40
CA SER A 210 -2.91 -6.57 3.36
C SER A 210 -2.27 -7.79 2.69
N VAL A 211 -2.03 -7.69 1.39
CA VAL A 211 -1.38 -8.74 0.61
C VAL A 211 -0.40 -8.10 -0.36
N ASP A 212 0.69 -8.81 -0.63
CA ASP A 212 1.58 -8.48 -1.74
C ASP A 212 2.18 -9.77 -2.34
N ILE A 213 2.55 -9.71 -3.62
CA ILE A 213 3.15 -10.82 -4.35
C ILE A 213 4.30 -10.34 -5.22
N SER A 214 5.41 -11.06 -5.18
CA SER A 214 6.53 -10.87 -6.09
C SER A 214 7.16 -12.23 -6.38
N GLU A 215 7.24 -12.54 -7.66
CA GLU A 215 7.75 -13.81 -8.20
C GLU A 215 7.03 -15.00 -7.52
N GLU A 216 7.80 -15.85 -6.83
CA GLU A 216 7.34 -17.05 -6.16
C GLU A 216 6.96 -16.80 -4.69
N ARG A 217 6.65 -15.56 -4.28
CA ARG A 217 6.40 -15.22 -2.88
C ARG A 217 5.16 -14.38 -2.68
N ILE A 218 4.33 -14.82 -1.73
CA ILE A 218 3.18 -14.06 -1.24
C ILE A 218 3.46 -13.66 0.19
N VAL A 219 3.15 -12.41 0.53
CA VAL A 219 3.13 -11.92 1.91
C VAL A 219 1.71 -11.53 2.28
N VAL A 220 1.29 -11.94 3.47
CA VAL A 220 -0.06 -11.67 3.98
C VAL A 220 0.02 -11.04 5.36
N GLY A 221 -0.58 -9.88 5.51
CA GLY A 221 -0.72 -9.19 6.80
C GLY A 221 -1.92 -9.69 7.60
N ALA A 222 -1.72 -9.79 8.92
CA ALA A 222 -2.74 -10.10 9.92
C ALA A 222 -2.52 -9.18 11.13
N PHE A 223 -2.93 -7.92 11.01
CA PHE A 223 -2.63 -6.89 12.01
C PHE A 223 -3.28 -7.15 13.37
N GLY A 224 -4.30 -8.00 13.40
CA GLY A 224 -5.03 -8.37 14.61
C GLY A 224 -4.38 -9.50 15.41
N ASP A 225 -3.36 -10.16 14.88
CA ASP A 225 -2.73 -11.33 15.51
C ASP A 225 -2.22 -11.05 16.93
N ASP A 226 -2.62 -11.91 17.86
CA ASP A 226 -2.37 -11.71 19.29
C ASP A 226 -1.11 -12.40 19.84
N THR A 227 -0.28 -13.03 18.98
CA THR A 227 0.85 -13.89 19.43
C THR A 227 1.85 -13.17 20.35
N LYS A 228 2.03 -11.85 20.17
CA LYS A 228 2.93 -11.02 20.99
C LYS A 228 2.19 -10.07 21.95
N GLY A 229 0.86 -10.13 21.97
CA GLY A 229 -0.01 -9.22 22.72
C GLY A 229 -1.21 -8.78 21.86
N ILE A 230 -2.24 -8.22 22.50
CA ILE A 230 -3.50 -7.86 21.84
C ILE A 230 -3.26 -6.95 20.62
N ARG A 231 -3.57 -7.42 19.41
CA ARG A 231 -3.33 -6.77 18.12
C ARG A 231 -1.89 -6.28 17.96
N ALA A 232 -0.93 -7.08 18.42
CA ALA A 232 0.48 -6.85 18.14
C ALA A 232 0.79 -7.08 16.65
N GLY A 233 0.08 -8.04 16.05
CA GLY A 233 0.05 -8.30 14.62
C GLY A 233 1.14 -9.25 14.12
N ALA A 234 0.92 -9.81 12.94
CA ALA A 234 1.82 -10.72 12.26
C ALA A 234 1.79 -10.54 10.74
N ALA A 235 2.81 -11.06 10.06
CA ALA A 235 2.82 -11.25 8.61
C ALA A 235 3.23 -12.68 8.27
N TYR A 236 2.65 -13.25 7.22
CA TYR A 236 2.85 -14.64 6.82
C TYR A 236 3.45 -14.66 5.42
N VAL A 237 4.58 -15.35 5.25
CA VAL A 237 5.26 -15.46 3.96
C VAL A 237 5.07 -16.86 3.41
N TYR A 238 4.58 -16.95 2.19
CA TYR A 238 4.43 -18.19 1.44
C TYR A 238 5.42 -18.22 0.29
N THR A 239 5.92 -19.41 -0.03
CA THR A 239 6.74 -19.65 -1.22
C THR A 239 6.07 -20.68 -2.12
N LEU A 240 6.15 -20.49 -3.43
CA LEU A 240 5.72 -21.47 -4.42
C LEU A 240 6.76 -22.60 -4.51
N GLY A 241 6.35 -23.84 -4.25
CA GLY A 241 7.17 -25.03 -4.47
C GLY A 241 6.53 -25.98 -5.48
N ALA A 242 7.14 -27.16 -5.67
CA ALA A 242 6.62 -28.19 -6.57
C ALA A 242 5.17 -28.60 -6.28
N ASP A 243 4.79 -28.65 -4.99
CA ASP A 243 3.41 -28.98 -4.56
C ASP A 243 2.52 -27.73 -4.39
N GLY A 244 2.90 -26.60 -4.98
CA GLY A 244 2.21 -25.32 -4.87
C GLY A 244 2.64 -24.47 -3.67
N TRP A 245 1.82 -23.47 -3.34
CA TRP A 245 2.09 -22.50 -2.28
C TRP A 245 2.12 -23.13 -0.89
N LYS A 246 3.22 -22.92 -0.15
CA LYS A 246 3.41 -23.39 1.23
C LYS A 246 3.81 -22.23 2.13
N LEU A 247 3.28 -22.22 3.36
CA LEU A 247 3.72 -21.27 4.38
C LEU A 247 5.19 -21.54 4.70
N GLU A 248 6.03 -20.54 4.53
CA GLU A 248 7.44 -20.62 4.86
C GLU A 248 7.70 -20.10 6.28
N VAL A 249 7.15 -18.95 6.64
CA VAL A 249 7.39 -18.33 7.95
C VAL A 249 6.24 -17.43 8.39
N LYS A 250 6.03 -17.36 9.71
CA LYS A 250 5.26 -16.29 10.37
C LYS A 250 6.25 -15.28 10.97
N LEU A 251 6.18 -14.04 10.50
CA LEU A 251 6.97 -12.91 10.97
C LEU A 251 6.18 -12.14 12.04
N THR A 252 6.87 -11.75 13.10
CA THR A 252 6.37 -10.86 14.15
C THR A 252 7.43 -9.80 14.45
N ALA A 253 7.04 -8.60 14.86
CA ALA A 253 7.98 -7.62 15.40
C ALA A 253 8.71 -8.18 16.63
N ALA A 254 10.04 -7.98 16.70
CA ALA A 254 10.85 -8.46 17.82
C ALA A 254 10.49 -7.75 19.14
N ASP A 255 10.13 -6.47 19.03
CA ASP A 255 9.64 -5.56 20.06
C ASP A 255 8.11 -5.39 20.03
N GLY A 256 7.39 -6.29 19.34
CA GLY A 256 5.94 -6.17 19.14
C GLY A 256 5.16 -6.14 20.45
N LYS A 257 4.29 -5.14 20.58
CA LYS A 257 3.44 -4.90 21.76
C LYS A 257 1.97 -4.76 21.36
N LYS A 258 1.12 -4.71 22.39
CA LYS A 258 -0.31 -4.46 22.24
C LYS A 258 -0.58 -3.23 21.37
N HIS A 259 -1.41 -3.39 20.35
CA HIS A 259 -1.84 -2.35 19.41
C HIS A 259 -0.73 -1.75 18.53
N ASP A 260 0.38 -2.46 18.31
CA ASP A 260 1.38 -2.06 17.32
C ASP A 260 0.88 -2.22 15.87
N LEU A 261 -0.09 -3.13 15.65
CA LEU A 261 -0.73 -3.40 14.36
C LEU A 261 0.26 -3.83 13.26
N PHE A 262 1.26 -4.63 13.61
CA PHE A 262 2.21 -5.19 12.65
C PHE A 262 1.50 -6.04 11.59
N GLY A 263 1.77 -5.82 10.31
CA GLY A 263 1.04 -6.48 9.22
C GLY A 263 -0.17 -5.69 8.74
N HIS A 264 -0.33 -4.45 9.18
CA HIS A 264 -1.32 -3.54 8.59
C HIS A 264 -1.03 -3.28 7.11
N SER A 265 0.26 -3.14 6.75
CA SER A 265 0.72 -3.07 5.37
C SER A 265 1.90 -4.03 5.19
N VAL A 266 2.00 -4.64 4.02
CA VAL A 266 3.07 -5.58 3.66
C VAL A 266 3.52 -5.29 2.23
N ALA A 267 4.80 -5.50 1.96
CA ALA A 267 5.36 -5.47 0.61
C ALA A 267 6.53 -6.44 0.46
N VAL A 268 6.75 -7.00 -0.73
CA VAL A 268 7.78 -7.99 -1.04
C VAL A 268 8.48 -7.68 -2.35
N SER A 269 9.80 -7.79 -2.35
CA SER A 269 10.61 -7.73 -3.58
C SER A 269 11.81 -8.65 -3.46
N GLY A 270 11.82 -9.69 -4.30
CA GLY A 270 12.82 -10.75 -4.28
C GLY A 270 12.98 -11.34 -2.88
N SER A 271 14.16 -11.14 -2.27
CA SER A 271 14.49 -11.71 -0.96
C SER A 271 13.98 -10.95 0.27
N ALA A 272 13.41 -9.76 0.09
CA ALA A 272 13.08 -8.85 1.19
C ALA A 272 11.57 -8.65 1.34
N VAL A 273 11.15 -8.46 2.58
CA VAL A 273 9.77 -8.17 2.97
C VAL A 273 9.77 -6.96 3.89
N VAL A 274 8.88 -6.00 3.66
CA VAL A 274 8.64 -4.87 4.55
C VAL A 274 7.26 -5.02 5.17
N VAL A 275 7.18 -4.80 6.47
CA VAL A 275 5.92 -4.88 7.21
C VAL A 275 5.70 -3.62 8.03
N GLY A 276 4.59 -2.94 7.80
CA GLY A 276 4.19 -1.75 8.55
C GLY A 276 3.50 -2.09 9.87
N ALA A 277 3.76 -1.26 10.88
CA ALA A 277 3.19 -1.31 12.22
C ALA A 277 2.91 0.13 12.69
N HIS A 278 1.94 0.78 12.06
CA HIS A 278 1.66 2.19 12.29
C HIS A 278 1.15 2.51 13.70
N GLY A 279 0.71 1.48 14.43
CA GLY A 279 0.27 1.59 15.82
C GLY A 279 1.43 1.69 16.82
N ASN A 280 2.65 1.31 16.41
CA ASN A 280 3.81 1.29 17.29
C ASN A 280 4.05 2.66 17.95
N ASP A 281 4.30 2.63 19.26
CA ASP A 281 4.35 3.82 20.11
C ASP A 281 5.72 4.06 20.76
N THR A 282 6.77 3.39 20.26
CA THR A 282 8.14 3.47 20.81
C THR A 282 8.67 4.90 20.88
N LEU A 283 8.30 5.74 19.91
CA LEU A 283 8.72 7.15 19.82
C LEU A 283 7.56 8.11 20.15
N GLY A 284 6.57 7.63 20.90
CA GLY A 284 5.35 8.34 21.23
C GLY A 284 4.13 7.74 20.54
N ARG A 285 2.94 8.04 21.07
CA ARG A 285 1.66 7.47 20.62
C ARG A 285 1.52 7.52 19.09
N PHE A 286 1.30 6.38 18.45
CA PHE A 286 1.15 6.27 16.99
C PHE A 286 2.31 6.90 16.18
N SER A 287 3.54 6.85 16.70
CA SER A 287 4.73 7.25 15.92
C SER A 287 4.89 6.34 14.70
N GLY A 288 4.53 5.06 14.85
CA GLY A 288 4.60 4.03 13.82
C GLY A 288 6.01 3.52 13.55
N ALA A 289 6.09 2.37 12.88
CA ALA A 289 7.34 1.75 12.44
C ALA A 289 7.11 0.91 11.17
N ALA A 290 8.18 0.61 10.44
CA ALA A 290 8.20 -0.44 9.43
C ALA A 290 9.39 -1.37 9.67
N TYR A 291 9.22 -2.67 9.41
CA TYR A 291 10.24 -3.68 9.69
C TYR A 291 10.66 -4.35 8.41
N VAL A 292 11.97 -4.41 8.17
CA VAL A 292 12.53 -5.03 6.97
C VAL A 292 13.09 -6.39 7.34
N PHE A 293 12.54 -7.44 6.72
CA PHE A 293 13.01 -8.80 6.83
C PHE A 293 13.71 -9.22 5.53
N SER A 294 14.65 -10.15 5.65
CA SER A 294 15.26 -10.76 4.46
C SER A 294 15.46 -12.25 4.65
N LYS A 295 15.22 -13.00 3.58
CA LYS A 295 15.49 -14.43 3.49
C LYS A 295 16.99 -14.66 3.27
N THR A 296 17.61 -15.41 4.17
CA THR A 296 19.01 -15.82 4.08
C THR A 296 19.10 -17.35 3.98
N PRO A 297 20.28 -17.93 3.68
CA PRO A 297 20.46 -19.39 3.74
C PRO A 297 20.14 -20.01 5.11
N ARG A 298 20.16 -19.21 6.20
CA ARG A 298 19.80 -19.65 7.56
C ARG A 298 18.33 -19.38 7.91
N GLY A 299 17.52 -18.98 6.94
CA GLY A 299 16.12 -18.57 7.14
C GLY A 299 15.92 -17.06 7.17
N TRP A 300 14.70 -16.67 7.52
CA TRP A 300 14.28 -15.27 7.62
C TRP A 300 14.83 -14.60 8.87
N ARG A 301 15.26 -13.34 8.72
CA ARG A 301 15.69 -12.52 9.86
C ARG A 301 15.22 -11.07 9.70
N LEU A 302 14.99 -10.40 10.82
CA LEU A 302 14.87 -8.95 10.86
C LEU A 302 16.22 -8.32 10.51
N VAL A 303 16.23 -7.45 9.51
CA VAL A 303 17.41 -6.71 9.06
C VAL A 303 17.48 -5.36 9.77
N GLU A 304 16.35 -4.65 9.80
CA GLU A 304 16.25 -3.34 10.43
C GLU A 304 14.79 -2.98 10.77
N LYS A 305 14.64 -2.08 11.74
CA LYS A 305 13.42 -1.34 12.04
C LYS A 305 13.61 0.09 11.52
N LEU A 306 12.68 0.53 10.68
CA LEU A 306 12.59 1.87 10.13
C LEU A 306 11.60 2.69 10.97
N GLU A 307 12.00 3.90 11.32
CA GLU A 307 11.21 4.86 12.09
C GLU A 307 11.40 6.24 11.47
N ALA A 308 10.47 7.16 11.69
CA ALA A 308 10.62 8.54 11.22
C ALA A 308 11.80 9.22 11.96
N PRO A 309 12.79 9.81 11.24
CA PRO A 309 14.02 10.34 11.87
C PRO A 309 13.80 11.47 12.88
N ASP A 310 12.70 12.21 12.76
CA ASP A 310 12.33 13.31 13.67
C ASP A 310 11.60 12.83 14.94
N LYS A 311 11.30 11.53 15.05
CA LYS A 311 10.86 10.84 16.28
C LYS A 311 9.66 11.49 16.99
N ARG A 312 8.63 11.86 16.22
CA ARG A 312 7.40 12.46 16.75
C ARG A 312 6.23 11.48 16.74
N ALA A 313 5.32 11.66 17.70
CA ALA A 313 4.03 10.97 17.80
C ALA A 313 3.09 11.32 16.63
N ASN A 314 2.04 10.50 16.47
CA ASN A 314 0.92 10.66 15.52
C ASN A 314 1.30 10.74 14.03
N LYS A 315 2.46 10.23 13.64
CA LYS A 315 2.86 10.15 12.23
C LYS A 315 2.17 9.02 11.47
N TYR A 316 1.81 7.96 12.17
CA TYR A 316 1.35 6.71 11.55
C TYR A 316 2.39 6.19 10.53
N PHE A 317 3.68 6.28 10.83
CA PHE A 317 4.73 5.77 9.95
C PHE A 317 4.56 4.25 9.74
N GLY A 318 4.68 3.77 8.50
CA GLY A 318 4.37 2.38 8.17
C GLY A 318 2.87 2.13 7.96
N PHE A 319 2.07 3.18 7.79
CA PHE A 319 0.65 3.01 7.44
C PHE A 319 0.52 2.28 6.10
N SER A 320 1.35 2.66 5.14
CA SER A 320 1.52 2.02 3.83
C SER A 320 3.02 1.79 3.58
N VAL A 321 3.37 0.70 2.91
CA VAL A 321 4.74 0.36 2.54
C VAL A 321 4.77 -0.20 1.13
N ASP A 322 5.83 0.08 0.39
CA ASP A 322 6.16 -0.61 -0.86
C ASP A 322 7.69 -0.74 -1.01
N ILE A 323 8.17 -1.71 -1.78
CA ILE A 323 9.58 -2.04 -1.92
C ILE A 323 9.94 -2.41 -3.35
N SER A 324 10.96 -1.73 -3.89
CA SER A 324 11.65 -2.14 -5.11
C SER A 324 13.00 -2.80 -4.75
N PRO A 325 13.72 -3.41 -5.70
CA PRO A 325 15.07 -3.93 -5.45
C PRO A 325 16.02 -2.91 -4.84
N LYS A 326 15.84 -1.60 -5.14
CA LYS A 326 16.76 -0.53 -4.75
C LYS A 326 16.19 0.45 -3.73
N ARG A 327 14.89 0.40 -3.43
CA ARG A 327 14.21 1.41 -2.61
C ARG A 327 13.16 0.79 -1.70
N ILE A 328 12.93 1.42 -0.56
CA ILE A 328 11.76 1.19 0.29
C ILE A 328 11.03 2.52 0.40
N LEU A 329 9.71 2.49 0.24
CA LEU A 329 8.85 3.65 0.38
C LEU A 329 7.90 3.40 1.55
N VAL A 330 7.87 4.34 2.51
CA VAL A 330 7.03 4.21 3.70
C VAL A 330 6.16 5.45 3.86
N GLY A 331 4.84 5.25 3.89
CA GLY A 331 3.87 6.31 4.15
C GLY A 331 3.72 6.62 5.64
N ALA A 332 3.58 7.91 5.95
CA ALA A 332 3.31 8.46 7.27
C ALA A 332 2.15 9.45 7.16
N ARG A 333 0.95 8.92 6.88
CA ARG A 333 -0.21 9.71 6.48
C ARG A 333 -0.68 10.74 7.52
N GLY A 334 -0.32 10.56 8.79
CA GLY A 334 -0.71 11.52 9.84
C GLY A 334 0.40 12.50 10.20
N ASP A 335 1.52 12.48 9.49
CA ASP A 335 2.57 13.47 9.69
C ASP A 335 2.01 14.90 9.53
N SER A 336 2.39 15.79 10.44
CA SER A 336 2.01 17.20 10.43
C SER A 336 3.27 18.04 10.26
N HIS A 337 3.30 18.87 9.24
CA HIS A 337 4.43 19.75 8.93
C HIS A 337 3.94 21.06 8.32
N ALA A 338 4.84 22.05 8.24
CA ALA A 338 4.54 23.40 7.72
C ALA A 338 3.38 24.14 8.43
N GLY A 339 3.05 23.76 9.67
CA GLY A 339 1.92 24.35 10.43
C GLY A 339 0.56 23.72 10.10
N THR A 340 0.53 22.72 9.23
CA THR A 340 -0.65 22.01 8.73
C THR A 340 -0.83 20.67 9.44
N ILE A 341 -2.08 20.27 9.69
CA ILE A 341 -2.46 19.09 10.46
C ILE A 341 -2.70 17.91 9.51
N GLN A 342 -1.95 16.81 9.71
CA GLN A 342 -2.14 15.53 8.99
C GLN A 342 -2.18 15.67 7.45
N ASN A 343 -1.44 16.63 6.92
CA ASN A 343 -1.14 16.75 5.50
C ASN A 343 -0.31 15.58 4.97
N GLY A 344 0.34 14.83 5.88
CA GLY A 344 1.01 13.57 5.58
C GLY A 344 2.39 13.74 4.92
N ALA A 345 3.13 12.64 4.89
CA ALA A 345 4.44 12.55 4.26
C ALA A 345 4.73 11.11 3.86
N ALA A 346 5.77 10.93 3.05
CA ALA A 346 6.39 9.63 2.83
C ALA A 346 7.90 9.69 3.00
N TYR A 347 8.52 8.55 3.23
CA TYR A 347 9.95 8.43 3.46
C TYR A 347 10.53 7.40 2.48
N LEU A 348 11.46 7.87 1.65
CA LEU A 348 12.13 7.07 0.64
C LEU A 348 13.52 6.66 1.13
N PHE A 349 13.72 5.36 1.32
CA PHE A 349 14.98 4.79 1.77
C PHE A 349 15.71 4.15 0.60
N ALA A 350 17.02 4.42 0.49
CA ALA A 350 17.88 3.69 -0.42
C ALA A 350 18.29 2.34 0.20
N ARG A 351 18.10 1.24 -0.56
CA ARG A 351 18.57 -0.08 -0.17
C ARG A 351 20.03 -0.25 -0.60
N SER A 352 20.96 -0.16 0.35
CA SER A 352 22.39 -0.39 0.12
C SER A 352 22.97 -1.37 1.14
N GLY A 353 23.18 -2.63 0.75
CA GLY A 353 23.78 -3.63 1.62
C GLY A 353 22.86 -4.10 2.75
N ARG A 354 23.32 -4.02 4.01
CA ARG A 354 22.62 -4.59 5.19
C ARG A 354 21.74 -3.61 5.96
N LYS A 355 21.82 -2.29 5.71
CA LYS A 355 20.97 -1.27 6.33
C LYS A 355 20.60 -0.23 5.29
N SER A 356 19.41 0.33 5.43
CA SER A 356 18.99 1.46 4.62
C SER A 356 19.78 2.73 4.97
N ALA A 357 19.99 3.59 3.97
CA ALA A 357 20.52 4.94 4.20
C ALA A 357 19.48 5.82 4.92
N GLU A 358 19.90 7.00 5.40
CA GLU A 358 18.97 8.03 5.86
C GLU A 358 17.93 8.33 4.76
N PRO A 359 16.63 8.42 5.10
CA PRO A 359 15.59 8.59 4.11
C PRO A 359 15.57 10.02 3.56
N ILE A 360 15.00 10.16 2.38
CA ILE A 360 14.48 11.45 1.91
C ILE A 360 13.01 11.52 2.33
N LYS A 361 12.64 12.57 3.06
CA LYS A 361 11.25 12.89 3.38
C LYS A 361 10.60 13.57 2.18
N LEU A 362 9.51 13.02 1.69
CA LEU A 362 8.70 13.54 0.59
C LEU A 362 7.45 14.20 1.15
N ILE A 363 7.21 15.46 0.76
CA ILE A 363 6.04 16.25 1.16
C ILE A 363 5.42 16.94 -0.07
N ALA A 364 4.14 17.30 -0.02
CA ALA A 364 3.53 18.15 -1.03
C ALA A 364 4.12 19.57 -0.98
N GLN A 365 4.25 20.24 -2.13
CA GLN A 365 4.70 21.64 -2.20
C GLN A 365 3.71 22.59 -1.53
N PHE A 366 2.41 22.37 -1.74
CA PHE A 366 1.32 23.13 -1.12
C PHE A 366 0.44 22.18 -0.31
N PRO A 367 0.82 21.87 0.94
CA PRO A 367 0.01 21.00 1.77
C PRO A 367 -1.21 21.72 2.36
N ALA A 368 -2.33 21.02 2.42
CA ALA A 368 -3.53 21.42 3.14
C ALA A 368 -3.86 20.44 4.27
N ASP A 369 -4.69 20.89 5.21
CA ASP A 369 -5.09 20.09 6.36
C ASP A 369 -5.81 18.83 5.87
N LEU A 370 -5.44 17.68 6.45
CA LEU A 370 -6.08 16.40 6.17
C LEU A 370 -5.94 15.90 4.72
N ASP A 371 -4.91 16.31 3.96
CA ASP A 371 -4.62 15.71 2.64
C ASP A 371 -4.20 14.23 2.75
N PHE A 372 -3.57 13.86 3.87
CA PHE A 372 -3.08 12.52 4.18
C PHE A 372 -2.11 11.93 3.15
N LEU A 373 -1.17 12.73 2.63
CA LEU A 373 -0.13 12.25 1.71
C LEU A 373 0.60 11.02 2.30
N GLY A 374 0.80 9.99 1.49
CA GLY A 374 1.36 8.72 1.92
C GLY A 374 0.30 7.77 2.52
N ARG A 375 -0.99 8.07 2.35
CA ARG A 375 -2.08 7.12 2.65
C ARG A 375 -1.89 5.80 1.88
N SER A 376 -1.54 5.89 0.61
CA SER A 376 -1.13 4.77 -0.23
C SER A 376 0.22 5.11 -0.85
N VAL A 377 1.04 4.08 -1.07
CA VAL A 377 2.34 4.23 -1.73
C VAL A 377 2.52 3.11 -2.73
N SER A 378 3.18 3.40 -3.84
CA SER A 378 3.69 2.37 -4.73
C SER A 378 5.02 2.80 -5.35
N ILE A 379 5.94 1.88 -5.58
CA ILE A 379 7.26 2.15 -6.12
C ILE A 379 7.71 1.09 -7.12
N ALA A 380 8.02 1.55 -8.34
CA ALA A 380 8.69 0.75 -9.35
C ALA A 380 10.09 1.31 -9.60
N ASP A 381 10.93 0.57 -10.33
CA ASP A 381 12.24 1.06 -10.74
C ASP A 381 12.07 2.19 -11.79
N GLY A 382 12.01 3.45 -11.33
CA GLY A 382 11.97 4.64 -12.20
C GLY A 382 11.08 5.78 -11.68
N PHE A 383 10.08 5.48 -10.87
CA PHE A 383 9.23 6.47 -10.20
C PHE A 383 8.48 5.85 -9.02
N GLY A 384 8.00 6.70 -8.12
CA GLY A 384 7.06 6.29 -7.07
C GLY A 384 5.76 7.09 -7.12
N LEU A 385 4.74 6.59 -6.43
CA LEU A 385 3.43 7.20 -6.28
C LEU A 385 3.11 7.37 -4.80
N LEU A 386 2.52 8.51 -4.44
CA LEU A 386 2.01 8.80 -3.10
C LEU A 386 0.56 9.25 -3.21
N GLY A 387 -0.37 8.51 -2.62
CA GLY A 387 -1.77 8.92 -2.56
C GLY A 387 -2.05 9.90 -1.41
N ALA A 388 -2.88 10.89 -1.70
CA ALA A 388 -3.39 11.92 -0.80
C ALA A 388 -4.91 12.05 -1.02
N HIS A 389 -5.67 11.04 -0.60
CA HIS A 389 -7.12 10.97 -0.83
C HIS A 389 -7.96 12.08 -0.16
N GLY A 390 -7.38 12.82 0.79
CA GLY A 390 -8.09 13.92 1.44
C GLY A 390 -7.93 15.27 0.72
N ASP A 391 -7.03 15.32 -0.26
CA ASP A 391 -6.74 16.52 -1.06
C ASP A 391 -8.01 17.17 -1.61
N ASP A 392 -8.14 18.48 -1.42
CA ASP A 392 -9.37 19.20 -1.67
C ASP A 392 -9.28 20.27 -2.77
N ASP A 393 -8.19 20.28 -3.55
CA ASP A 393 -7.98 21.22 -4.65
C ASP A 393 -9.08 21.20 -5.72
N SER A 394 -9.76 20.06 -5.89
CA SER A 394 -10.85 19.85 -6.85
C SER A 394 -12.19 19.59 -6.14
N GLY A 395 -12.33 20.07 -4.91
CA GLY A 395 -13.49 19.84 -4.05
C GLY A 395 -13.13 18.96 -2.85
N SER A 396 -13.91 19.05 -1.77
CA SER A 396 -13.62 18.34 -0.51
C SER A 396 -13.37 16.85 -0.74
N MET A 397 -12.20 16.35 -0.32
CA MET A 397 -11.81 14.93 -0.47
C MET A 397 -11.91 14.40 -1.91
N SER A 398 -11.68 15.28 -2.90
CA SER A 398 -11.57 14.89 -4.31
C SER A 398 -10.37 13.96 -4.52
N GLY A 399 -9.29 14.20 -3.78
CA GLY A 399 -8.12 13.35 -3.68
C GLY A 399 -7.11 13.57 -4.81
N SER A 400 -5.86 13.18 -4.54
CA SER A 400 -4.77 13.31 -5.49
C SER A 400 -3.73 12.19 -5.35
N VAL A 401 -2.86 12.06 -6.36
CA VAL A 401 -1.67 11.21 -6.31
C VAL A 401 -0.46 11.99 -6.78
N TYR A 402 0.65 11.93 -6.05
CA TYR A 402 1.91 12.56 -6.46
C TYR A 402 2.87 11.53 -7.03
N SER A 403 3.47 11.82 -8.18
CA SER A 403 4.58 11.05 -8.77
C SER A 403 5.94 11.71 -8.47
N PHE A 404 7.06 10.96 -8.43
CA PHE A 404 8.37 11.56 -8.09
C PHE A 404 9.61 10.84 -8.63
#